data_AF-A0A5K1D0F0-F1
#
_entry.id   AF-A0A5K1D0F0-F1
#
_cell.length_a   1.000
_cell.length_b   1.000
_cell.length_c   1.000
_cell.angle_alpha   90.00
_cell.angle_beta   90.00
_cell.angle_gamma   90.00
#
_symmetry.space_group_name_H-M   'P 1'
#
loop_
_entity.id
_entity.type
_entity.pdbx_description
1 polymer ?
#
loop_
_entity_poly.entity_id
_entity_poly.type
_entity_poly.pdbx_seq_one_letter_code
_entity_poly.pdbx_strand_id
1 'polypeptide(L)' 'FQFVILGAVPFPKDVPHLKQLGVQGVITLNEPYEMLVPTSLYQ' A
#
# COMPACT_ATOMS: atom_id res chain seq x y z
N PHE A 1 -16.58 7.63 -2.23
CA PHE A 1 -15.70 7.13 -1.15
C PHE A 1 -14.42 6.61 -1.79
N GLN A 2 -13.27 6.99 -1.26
CA GLN A 2 -11.98 6.43 -1.67
C GLN A 2 -11.50 5.53 -0.53
N PHE A 3 -11.18 4.28 -0.84
CA PHE A 3 -10.75 3.29 0.14
C PHE A 3 -9.29 2.97 -0.10
N VAL A 4 -8.51 2.90 0.98
CA VAL A 4 -7.13 2.44 0.95
C VAL A 4 -7.10 1.01 1.45
N ILE A 5 -6.56 0.11 0.64
CA ILE A 5 -6.34 -1.29 1.01
C ILE A 5 -4.86 -1.44 1.32
N LEU A 6 -4.54 -1.81 2.57
CA LEU A 6 -3.18 -2.05 3.02
C LEU A 6 -2.92 -3.56 3.07
N GLY A 7 -1.81 -4.00 2.51
CA GLY A 7 -1.43 -5.40 2.45
C GLY A 7 0.02 -5.58 2.01
N ALA A 8 0.46 -6.83 1.90
CA ALA A 8 1.77 -7.16 1.35
C ALA A 8 1.88 -6.72 -0.12
N VAL A 9 3.12 -6.54 -0.58
CA VAL A 9 3.40 -6.23 -1.99
C VAL A 9 2.87 -7.39 -2.87
N PRO A 10 1.96 -7.12 -3.82
CA PRO A 10 1.38 -8.17 -4.65
C PRO A 10 2.39 -8.71 -5.66
N PHE A 11 2.28 -9.99 -6.00
CA PHE A 11 3.08 -10.58 -7.07
C PHE A 11 2.49 -10.21 -8.45
N PRO A 12 3.28 -10.26 -9.54
CA PRO A 12 2.78 -9.96 -10.88
C PRO A 12 1.54 -10.78 -11.29
N LYS A 13 1.44 -12.02 -10.80
CA LYS A 13 0.30 -12.91 -11.04
C LYS A 13 -1.01 -12.42 -10.39
N ASP A 14 -0.94 -11.56 -9.38
CA ASP A 14 -2.10 -11.08 -8.62
C ASP A 14 -2.73 -9.83 -9.29
N VAL A 15 -2.03 -9.18 -10.21
CA VAL A 15 -2.47 -7.95 -10.89
C VAL A 15 -3.83 -8.09 -11.61
N PRO A 16 -4.12 -9.17 -12.37
CA PRO A 16 -5.43 -9.34 -12.99
C PRO A 16 -6.57 -9.40 -11.98
N HIS A 17 -6.34 -10.05 -10.84
CA HIS A 17 -7.35 -10.16 -9.77
C HIS A 17 -7.61 -8.81 -9.08
N LEU A 18 -6.56 -8.04 -8.79
CA LEU A 18 -6.70 -6.70 -8.21
C LEU A 18 -7.50 -5.76 -9.12
N LYS A 19 -7.31 -5.84 -10.43
CA LYS A 19 -8.10 -5.05 -11.40
C LYS A 19 -9.59 -5.42 -11.35
N GLN A 20 -9.93 -6.70 -11.23
CA GLN A 20 -11.32 -7.15 -11.11
C GLN A 20 -12.00 -6.64 -9.84
N LEU A 21 -11.23 -6.47 -8.76
CA LEU A 21 -11.68 -5.87 -7.50
C LEU A 21 -11.80 -4.33 -7.55
N GLY A 22 -11.52 -3.71 -8.70
CA GLY A 22 -11.60 -2.26 -8.87
C GLY A 22 -10.41 -1.49 -8.31
N VAL A 23 -9.27 -2.17 -8.06
CA VAL A 23 -8.02 -1.51 -7.66
C VAL A 23 -7.46 -0.74 -8.87
N GLN A 24 -7.38 0.58 -8.74
CA GLN A 24 -6.97 1.47 -9.84
C GLN A 24 -5.48 1.86 -9.77
N GLY A 25 -4.81 1.58 -8.64
CA GLY A 25 -3.39 1.83 -8.46
C GLY A 25 -2.85 1.04 -7.29
N VAL A 26 -1.57 0.67 -7.37
CA VAL A 26 -0.83 0.02 -6.28
C VAL A 26 0.37 0.91 -5.97
N ILE A 27 0.46 1.35 -4.73
CA ILE A 27 1.62 2.08 -4.22
C ILE A 27 2.37 1.12 -3.31
N THR A 28 3.62 0.80 -3.66
CA THR A 28 4.49 0.01 -2.81
C THR A 28 5.24 0.94 -1.87
N LEU A 29 5.04 0.76 -0.56
CA LEU A 29 5.86 1.41 0.46
C LEU A 29 7.12 0.56 0.66
N ASN A 30 8.07 0.67 -0.27
CA ASN A 30 9.39 0.06 -0.12
C ASN A 30 10.37 1.14 0.35
N GLU A 31 10.59 1.24 1.66
CA GLU A 31 11.81 1.83 2.22
C GLU A 31 12.22 1.12 3.52
N PRO A 32 13.53 0.99 3.80
CA PRO A 32 14.05 0.65 5.11
C PRO A 32 14.05 1.91 5.99
N TYR A 33 12.89 2.53 6.19
CA TYR A 33 12.78 3.67 7.11
C TYR A 33 12.48 3.17 8.53
N GLU A 34 13.43 2.43 9.10
CA GLU A 34 13.48 2.19 10.55
C GLU A 34 13.88 3.46 11.32
N MET A 35 13.79 4.66 10.75
CA MET A 35 13.79 5.85 11.58
C MET A 35 12.39 5.99 12.17
N LEU A 36 12.28 5.54 13.42
CA LEU A 36 11.22 5.85 14.38
C LEU A 36 10.82 7.31 14.20
N VAL A 37 9.81 7.54 13.36
CA VAL A 37 9.25 8.86 13.14
C VAL A 37 8.66 9.31 14.47
N PRO A 38 9.05 10.49 14.99
CA PRO A 38 8.57 10.95 16.27
C PRO A 38 7.05 11.04 16.23
N THR A 39 6.40 10.55 17.30
CA THR A 39 4.94 10.48 17.42
C THR A 39 4.25 11.83 17.24
N SER A 40 4.98 12.94 17.38
CA SER A 40 4.51 14.31 17.09
C SER A 40 4.11 14.54 15.62
N LEU A 41 4.55 13.69 14.68
CA LEU A 41 4.12 13.76 13.27
C LEU A 41 2.75 13.10 13.01
N TYR A 42 2.18 12.40 14.00
CA TYR A 42 0.89 11.72 13.89
C TYR A 42 -0.24 12.43 14.68
N GLN A 43 0.02 13.64 15.19
CA GLN A 43 -1.01 14.50 15.82
C GLN A 43 -1.78 15.29 14.77
#